data_AF-A0A7J4KF06-F1
#
_entry.id   AF-A0A7J4KF06-F1
#
_cell.length_a   1.000
_cell.length_b   1.000
_cell.length_c   1.000
_cell.angle_alpha   90.00
_cell.angle_beta   90.00
_cell.angle_gamma   90.00
#
_symmetry.space_group_name_H-M   'P 1'
#
loop_
_entity.id
_entity.type
_entity.pdbx_description
1 polymer ?
#
loop_
_entity_poly.entity_id
_entity_poly.type
_entity_poly.pdbx_seq_one_letter_code
_entity_poly.pdbx_strand_id
1 'polypeptide(L)'
;MTKTILFSLEHCIKCQQIKELLAGRDDVEIITFPHDLNQWQEEDLTMAKTHDVFEDLQKTAPVLWLDGEKKIGYLRIRKWLQDAQKQ
;
A
#
# COMPACT_ATOMS: atom_id res chain seq x y z
N MET A 1 -6.82 2.34 17.87
CA MET A 1 -5.85 1.48 17.19
C MET A 1 -5.61 2.08 15.83
N THR A 2 -4.39 2.47 15.50
CA THR A 2 -4.05 3.06 14.19
C THR A 2 -4.10 1.98 13.13
N LYS A 3 -4.98 2.12 12.14
CA LYS A 3 -5.08 1.15 11.05
C LYS A 3 -4.03 1.49 9.98
N THR A 4 -3.13 0.55 9.72
CA THR A 4 -2.10 0.66 8.68
C THR A 4 -2.42 -0.30 7.55
N ILE A 5 -2.52 0.20 6.33
CA ILE A 5 -2.84 -0.61 5.15
C ILE A 5 -1.82 -0.33 4.06
N LEU A 6 -1.16 -1.37 3.56
CA LEU A 6 -0.36 -1.29 2.34
C LEU A 6 -1.21 -1.66 1.14
N PHE A 7 -1.46 -0.70 0.27
CA PHE A 7 -2.02 -0.93 -1.04
C PHE A 7 -0.92 -1.21 -2.06
N SER A 8 -1.06 -2.32 -2.76
CA SER A 8 -0.07 -2.84 -3.71
C SER A 8 -0.72 -3.31 -5.00
N LEU A 9 0.09 -3.41 -6.05
CA LEU A 9 -0.33 -3.98 -7.34
C LEU A 9 0.37 -5.32 -7.57
N GLU A 10 -0.32 -6.22 -8.26
CA GLU A 10 0.27 -7.44 -8.79
C GLU A 10 1.45 -7.15 -9.72
N HIS A 11 2.38 -8.10 -9.80
CA HIS A 11 3.60 -8.03 -10.62
C HIS A 11 4.49 -6.79 -10.41
N CYS A 12 4.25 -6.00 -9.35
CA CYS A 12 5.06 -4.83 -9.03
C CYS A 12 6.23 -5.21 -8.10
N ILE A 13 7.45 -5.19 -8.64
CA ILE A 13 8.70 -5.49 -7.89
C ILE A 13 8.81 -4.61 -6.63
N LYS A 14 8.47 -3.32 -6.73
CA LYS A 14 8.52 -2.39 -5.59
C LYS A 14 7.51 -2.73 -4.50
N CYS A 15 6.35 -3.25 -4.89
CA CYS A 15 5.38 -3.75 -3.92
C CYS A 15 5.89 -4.99 -3.20
N GLN A 16 6.46 -5.94 -3.94
CA GLN A 16 7.03 -7.16 -3.35
C GLN A 16 8.13 -6.84 -2.34
N GLN A 17 9.04 -5.91 -2.68
CA GLN A 17 10.10 -5.46 -1.77
C GLN A 17 9.55 -4.87 -0.45
N ILE A 18 8.46 -4.10 -0.49
CA ILE A 18 7.84 -3.59 0.74
C ILE A 18 7.16 -4.73 1.53
N LYS A 19 6.48 -5.65 0.85
CA LYS A 19 5.85 -6.80 1.51
C LYS A 19 6.88 -7.66 2.26
N GLU A 20 8.05 -7.86 1.68
CA GLU A 20 9.17 -8.54 2.34
C GLU A 20 9.66 -7.77 3.58
N LEU A 21 9.76 -6.44 3.51
CA LEU A 21 10.12 -5.61 4.67
C LEU A 21 9.05 -5.61 5.78
N LEU A 22 7.80 -5.88 5.42
CA LEU A 22 6.67 -6.04 6.33
C LEU A 22 6.48 -7.50 6.78
N ALA A 23 7.29 -8.44 6.29
CA ALA A 23 7.14 -9.84 6.67
C ALA A 23 7.30 -10.00 8.19
N GLY A 24 6.28 -10.57 8.84
CA GLY A 24 6.23 -10.74 10.30
C GLY A 24 5.64 -9.56 11.07
N ARG A 25 5.08 -8.55 10.38
CA ARG A 25 4.28 -7.48 11.00
C ARG A 25 2.80 -7.79 10.90
N ASP A 26 2.16 -7.97 12.04
CA ASP A 26 0.70 -8.19 12.14
C ASP A 26 -0.08 -6.87 12.25
N ASP A 27 0.62 -5.74 12.37
CA ASP A 27 0.03 -4.41 12.50
C ASP A 27 -0.23 -3.71 11.16
N VAL A 28 0.12 -4.36 10.04
CA VAL A 28 -0.06 -3.84 8.68
C VAL A 28 -0.89 -4.80 7.84
N GLU A 29 -2.06 -4.35 7.41
CA GLU A 29 -2.90 -5.06 6.45
C GLU A 29 -2.32 -4.88 5.03
N ILE A 30 -2.22 -5.94 4.24
CA ILE A 30 -1.68 -5.87 2.87
C ILE A 30 -2.81 -6.18 1.89
N ILE A 31 -3.12 -5.21 1.04
CA ILE A 31 -4.12 -5.34 -0.02
C ILE A 31 -3.40 -5.31 -1.37
N THR A 32 -3.72 -6.27 -2.22
CA THR A 32 -3.11 -6.40 -3.55
C THR A 32 -4.20 -6.34 -4.60
N PHE A 33 -4.12 -5.34 -5.47
CA PHE A 33 -5.04 -5.21 -6.60
C PHE A 33 -4.38 -5.72 -7.89
N PRO A 34 -5.19 -6.08 -8.91
CA PRO A 34 -4.68 -6.37 -10.24
C PRO A 34 -3.85 -5.21 -10.78
N HIS A 35 -2.79 -5.52 -11.54
CA HIS A 35 -1.96 -4.48 -12.15
C HIS A 35 -2.72 -3.71 -13.24
N ASP A 36 -3.57 -4.42 -13.98
CA ASP A 36 -4.43 -3.84 -15.01
C ASP A 36 -5.73 -3.35 -14.38
N LEU A 37 -5.98 -2.04 -14.46
CA LEU A 37 -7.21 -1.40 -13.96
C LEU A 37 -8.48 -1.97 -14.59
N ASN A 38 -8.40 -2.54 -15.80
CA ASN A 38 -9.55 -3.18 -16.44
C ASN A 38 -9.98 -4.48 -15.76
N GLN A 39 -9.12 -5.06 -14.92
CA GLN A 39 -9.41 -6.28 -14.16
C GLN A 39 -9.99 -5.97 -12.78
N TRP A 40 -10.03 -4.70 -12.37
CA TRP A 40 -10.53 -4.29 -11.07
C TRP A 40 -12.03 -4.52 -10.98
N GLN A 41 -12.43 -5.16 -9.89
CA GLN A 41 -13.83 -5.32 -9.55
C GLN A 41 -14.38 -4.06 -8.86
N GLU A 42 -15.70 -3.96 -8.76
CA GLU A 42 -16.35 -2.85 -8.04
C GLU A 42 -15.89 -2.76 -6.58
N GLU A 43 -15.59 -3.91 -5.97
CA GLU A 43 -15.03 -4.03 -4.63
C GLU A 43 -13.63 -3.41 -4.52
N ASP A 44 -12.74 -3.66 -5.49
CA ASP A 44 -11.39 -3.07 -5.55
C ASP A 44 -11.47 -1.55 -5.68
N LEU A 45 -12.34 -1.08 -6.58
CA LEU A 45 -12.57 0.35 -6.79
C LEU A 45 -13.12 1.01 -5.53
N THR A 46 -14.09 0.38 -4.87
CA THR A 46 -14.67 0.87 -3.61
C THR A 46 -13.62 0.93 -2.52
N MET A 47 -12.81 -0.12 -2.36
CA MET A 47 -11.74 -0.15 -1.36
C MET A 47 -10.69 0.93 -1.60
N ALA A 48 -10.24 1.11 -2.84
CA ALA A 48 -9.25 2.13 -3.17
C ALA A 48 -9.81 3.56 -3.06
N LYS A 49 -11.08 3.79 -3.42
CA LYS A 49 -11.72 5.12 -3.31
C LYS A 49 -12.05 5.51 -1.87
N THR A 50 -12.51 4.57 -1.05
CA THR A 50 -12.81 4.82 0.38
C THR A 50 -11.57 5.23 1.18
N HIS A 51 -10.38 4.81 0.73
CA HIS A 51 -9.10 5.18 1.34
C HIS A 51 -8.37 6.30 0.57
N ASP A 52 -9.01 6.88 -0.47
CA ASP A 52 -8.45 7.92 -1.33
C ASP A 52 -7.09 7.52 -1.97
N VAL A 53 -6.89 6.25 -2.32
CA VAL A 53 -5.63 5.75 -2.91
C VAL A 53 -5.75 5.40 -4.39
N PHE A 54 -6.96 5.41 -4.96
CA PHE A 54 -7.19 5.00 -6.34
C PHE A 54 -6.35 5.80 -7.34
N GLU A 55 -6.44 7.13 -7.32
CA GLU A 55 -5.67 7.99 -8.23
C GLU A 55 -4.16 7.90 -8.02
N ASP A 56 -3.73 7.63 -6.78
CA ASP A 56 -2.32 7.46 -6.45
C ASP A 56 -1.78 6.16 -7.05
N LEU A 57 -2.53 5.06 -6.93
CA LEU A 57 -2.16 3.75 -7.49
C LEU A 57 -2.09 3.75 -9.02
N GLN A 58 -2.86 4.61 -9.70
CA GLN A 58 -2.74 4.81 -11.15
C GLN A 58 -1.41 5.48 -11.54
N LYS A 59 -0.83 6.30 -10.66
CA LYS A 59 0.41 7.03 -10.91
C LYS A 59 1.64 6.26 -10.43
N THR A 60 1.53 5.62 -9.26
CA THR A 60 2.65 4.97 -8.59
C THR A 60 2.17 3.99 -7.52
N ALA A 61 2.85 2.85 -7.44
CA ALA A 61 2.67 1.87 -6.38
C ALA A 61 4.03 1.53 -5.73
N PRO A 62 4.06 1.07 -4.46
CA PRO A 62 2.94 0.91 -3.53
C PRO A 62 2.49 2.23 -2.87
N VAL A 63 1.34 2.20 -2.19
CA VAL A 63 0.82 3.28 -1.33
C VAL A 63 0.56 2.73 0.07
N LEU A 64 1.18 3.32 1.09
CA LEU A 64 0.89 2.99 2.49
C LEU A 64 -0.08 4.03 3.05
N TRP A 65 -1.18 3.56 3.61
CA TRP A 65 -2.22 4.36 4.25
C TRP A 65 -2.15 4.18 5.77
N LEU A 66 -2.11 5.28 6.50
CA LEU A 66 -1.90 5.39 7.94
C LEU A 66 -2.96 6.32 8.52
N ASP A 67 -4.11 5.76 8.92
CA ASP A 67 -5.20 6.51 9.57
C ASP A 67 -5.56 7.84 8.88
N GLY A 68 -5.65 7.81 7.54
CA GLY A 68 -5.94 8.98 6.70
C GLY A 68 -4.71 9.64 6.06
N GLU A 69 -3.50 9.34 6.51
CA GLU A 69 -2.26 9.82 5.88
C GLU A 69 -1.73 8.83 4.84
N LYS A 70 -1.31 9.31 3.66
CA LYS A 70 -0.76 8.49 2.58
C LYS A 70 0.75 8.68 2.43
N LYS A 71 1.53 7.60 2.52
CA LYS A 71 2.93 7.55 2.08
C LYS A 71 3.00 6.87 0.72
N ILE A 72 3.12 7.68 -0.31
CA ILE A 72 3.06 7.24 -1.71
C ILE A 72 4.47 6.87 -2.21
N GLY A 73 4.61 5.67 -2.77
CA GLY A 73 5.82 5.21 -3.44
C GLY A 73 6.84 4.54 -2.52
N TYR A 74 7.62 3.63 -3.11
CA TYR A 74 8.58 2.77 -2.44
C TYR A 74 9.53 3.48 -1.49
N LEU A 75 10.17 4.57 -1.93
CA LEU A 75 11.20 5.26 -1.14
C LEU A 75 10.64 5.88 0.14
N ARG A 76 9.43 6.48 0.05
CA ARG A 76 8.77 7.10 1.22
C ARG A 76 8.34 6.05 2.23
N ILE A 77 7.77 4.95 1.75
CA ILE A 77 7.33 3.84 2.60
C ILE A 77 8.53 3.17 3.27
N ARG A 78 9.60 2.89 2.51
CA ARG A 78 10.83 2.31 3.06
C ARG A 78 11.44 3.19 4.15
N LYS A 79 11.50 4.51 3.93
CA LYS A 79 12.01 5.44 4.95
C LYS A 79 11.15 5.39 6.22
N TRP A 80 9.83 5.42 6.08
CA TRP A 80 8.92 5.30 7.21
C TRP A 80 9.12 4.00 7.99
N LEU A 81 9.28 2.86 7.29
CA LEU A 81 9.56 1.57 7.93
C LEU A 81 10.87 1.59 8.73
N GLN A 82 11.91 2.20 8.19
CA GLN A 82 13.20 2.34 8.87
C GLN A 82 13.12 3.23 10.12
N ASP A 83 12.32 4.30 10.05
CA ASP A 83 12.13 5.20 11.19
C ASP A 83 11.26 4.55 12.28
N ALA A 84 10.26 3.75 11.90
CA ALA A 84 9.41 3.02 12.83
C ALA A 84 10.15 1.89 13.57
N GLN A 85 11.20 1.30 12.97
CA GLN A 85 12.03 0.27 13.61
C GLN A 85 13.01 0.82 14.68
N LYS A 86 13.17 2.14 14.77
CA LYS A 86 14.08 2.78 15.74
C LYS A 86 13.41 3.20 17.05
N GLN A 87 12.12 2.92 17.20
CA GLN A 87 11.34 3.15 18.42
C GLN A 87 11.15 1.84 19.17
#